data_AF-A0A8S2V2K2-F1
#
_entry.id   AF-A0A8S2V2K2-F1
#
_cell.length_a   1.000
_cell.length_b   1.000
_cell.length_c   1.000
_cell.angle_alpha   90.00
_cell.angle_beta   90.00
_cell.angle_gamma   90.00
#
_symmetry.space_group_name_H-M   'P 1'
#
loop_
_entity.id
_entity.type
_entity.pdbx_description
1 polymer ?
#
loop_
_entity_poly.entity_id
_entity_poly.type
_entity_poly.pdbx_seq_one_letter_code
_entity_poly.pdbx_strand_id
1 'polypeptide(L)' 'MTTPVSATPTKAKRKLALVIGIAKYQHIGSLSNPENDADDMTSELKSIGFTVTKALHLTRDKM' A
#
# COMPACT_ATOMS: atom_id res chain seq x y z
N MET A 1 13.29 38.35 30.01
CA MET A 1 13.37 36.88 30.15
C MET A 1 12.30 36.28 29.28
N THR A 2 12.67 35.68 28.14
CA THR A 2 11.76 35.05 27.17
C THR A 2 11.85 33.54 27.31
N THR A 3 10.77 32.90 27.74
CA THR A 3 10.67 31.44 27.87
C THR A 3 10.45 30.81 26.49
N PRO A 4 11.24 29.80 26.07
CA PRO A 4 10.95 29.06 24.85
C PRO A 4 9.74 28.14 25.06
N VAL A 5 8.76 28.22 24.16
CA VAL A 5 7.71 27.20 24.04
C VAL A 5 8.33 25.96 23.40
N SER A 6 8.31 24.85 24.13
CA SER A 6 8.69 23.54 23.60
C SER A 6 7.52 22.99 22.80
N ALA A 7 7.69 22.85 21.48
CA ALA A 7 6.72 22.18 20.64
C ALA A 7 6.84 20.66 20.85
N THR A 8 5.80 20.03 21.39
CA THR A 8 5.75 18.56 21.53
C THR A 8 5.77 17.94 20.13
N PRO A 9 6.69 17.00 19.82
CA PRO A 9 6.70 16.36 18.52
C PRO A 9 5.42 15.53 18.34
N THR A 10 4.62 15.88 17.33
CA THR A 10 3.47 15.05 16.93
C THR A 10 3.99 13.69 16.46
N LYS A 11 3.56 12.62 17.14
CA LYS A 11 3.85 11.24 16.72
C LYS A 11 3.27 11.04 15.32
N ALA A 12 4.13 10.77 14.33
CA ALA A 12 3.70 10.55 12.95
C ALA A 12 2.63 9.43 12.89
N LYS A 13 1.52 9.68 12.21
CA LYS A 13 0.47 8.67 12.01
C LYS A 13 1.04 7.53 11.17
N ARG A 14 0.74 6.28 11.56
CA ARG A 14 1.14 5.08 10.81
C ARG A 14 0.49 5.10 9.41
N LYS A 15 1.31 4.98 8.36
CA LYS A 15 0.86 4.87 6.97
C LYS A 15 0.66 3.39 6.63
N LEU A 16 -0.57 2.99 6.27
CA LEU A 16 -0.93 1.60 5.93
C LEU A 16 -1.46 1.55 4.50
N ALA A 17 -1.13 0.50 3.75
CA ALA A 17 -1.66 0.27 2.41
C ALA A 17 -1.96 -1.22 2.19
N LEU A 18 -3.04 -1.48 1.46
CA LEU A 18 -3.37 -2.79 0.87
C LEU A 18 -3.28 -2.64 -0.65
N VAL A 19 -2.41 -3.41 -1.27
CA VAL A 19 -2.21 -3.43 -2.73
C VAL A 19 -2.71 -4.76 -3.27
N ILE A 20 -3.62 -4.73 -4.24
CA ILE A 20 -4.22 -5.93 -4.83
C ILE A 20 -4.02 -5.92 -6.34
N GLY A 21 -3.25 -6.87 -6.86
CA GLY A 21 -3.07 -7.09 -8.31
C GLY A 21 -3.95 -8.23 -8.81
N ILE A 22 -4.88 -7.95 -9.73
CA ILE A 22 -5.77 -8.97 -10.31
C ILE A 22 -5.56 -9.02 -11.82
N ALA A 23 -4.89 -10.06 -12.29
CA ALA A 23 -4.69 -10.33 -13.72
C ALA A 23 -5.60 -11.43 -14.24
N LYS A 24 -5.87 -12.45 -13.41
CA LYS A 24 -6.52 -13.71 -13.80
C LYS A 24 -8.01 -13.70 -13.46
N TYR A 25 -8.80 -13.10 -14.34
CA TYR A 25 -10.26 -13.09 -14.20
C TYR A 25 -10.89 -14.39 -14.73
N GLN A 26 -12.05 -14.76 -14.18
CA GLN A 26 -12.71 -16.04 -14.51
C GLN A 26 -13.38 -16.07 -15.88
N HIS A 27 -13.84 -14.91 -16.39
CA HIS A 27 -14.70 -14.83 -17.57
C HIS A 27 -14.12 -14.00 -18.72
N ILE A 28 -12.93 -13.42 -18.54
CA ILE A 28 -12.25 -12.62 -19.55
C ILE A 28 -10.79 -13.05 -19.65
N GLY A 29 -10.14 -12.68 -20.76
CA GLY A 29 -8.70 -12.91 -20.93
C GLY A 29 -7.88 -12.25 -19.82
N SER A 30 -6.72 -12.85 -19.52
CA SER A 30 -5.82 -12.32 -18.49
C SER A 30 -5.31 -10.94 -18.89
N LEU A 31 -5.25 -10.03 -17.92
CA LEU A 31 -4.55 -8.76 -18.08
C LEU A 31 -3.04 -9.02 -17.99
N SER A 32 -2.24 -8.24 -18.71
CA SER A 32 -0.81 -8.49 -18.86
C SER A 32 0.06 -7.98 -17.70
N ASN A 33 -0.38 -6.93 -17.00
CA ASN A 33 0.47 -6.17 -16.08
C ASN A 33 0.09 -6.07 -14.58
N PRO A 34 -1.12 -6.45 -14.11
CA PRO A 34 -1.50 -6.18 -12.71
C PRO A 34 -0.57 -6.78 -11.63
N GLU A 35 0.17 -7.84 -11.93
CA GLU A 35 1.17 -8.39 -11.00
C GLU A 35 2.39 -7.46 -10.86
N ASN A 36 2.92 -6.97 -11.99
CA ASN A 36 4.03 -6.01 -12.00
C ASN A 36 3.61 -4.68 -11.36
N ASP A 37 2.41 -4.18 -11.69
CA ASP A 37 1.87 -2.95 -11.09
C ASP A 37 1.76 -3.06 -9.56
N ALA A 38 1.34 -4.22 -9.06
CA ALA A 38 1.27 -4.47 -7.62
C ALA A 38 2.65 -4.51 -6.95
N ASP A 39 3.67 -5.01 -7.65
CA ASP A 39 5.06 -5.05 -7.19
C ASP A 39 5.67 -3.65 -7.13
N ASP A 40 5.49 -2.86 -8.19
CA ASP A 40 5.98 -1.48 -8.29
C ASP A 40 5.32 -0.60 -7.22
N MET A 41 4.00 -0.67 -7.09
CA MET A 41 3.25 0.06 -6.06
C MET A 41 3.65 -0.36 -4.64
N THR A 42 3.86 -1.66 -4.41
CA THR A 42 4.33 -2.13 -3.10
C THR A 42 5.69 -1.57 -2.77
N SER A 43 6.60 -1.54 -3.73
CA SER A 43 7.97 -1.04 -3.55
C SER A 43 7.99 0.45 -3.29
N GLU A 44 7.25 1.23 -4.08
CA GLU A 44 7.19 2.69 -3.94
C GLU A 44 6.48 3.12 -2.64
N LEU A 45 5.39 2.47 -2.27
CA LEU A 45 4.70 2.77 -1.01
C LEU A 45 5.58 2.45 0.21
N LYS A 46 6.33 1.35 0.17
CA LYS A 46 7.31 1.02 1.21
C LYS A 46 8.41 2.08 1.30
N SER A 47 8.90 2.58 0.16
CA SER A 47 9.97 3.59 0.11
C SER A 47 9.57 4.90 0.82
N ILE A 48 8.29 5.29 0.75
CA ILE A 48 7.75 6.49 1.41
C ILE A 48 7.13 6.25 2.79
N GLY A 49 7.39 5.08 3.38
CA GLY A 49 7.12 4.75 4.78
C GLY A 49 5.76 4.11 5.05
N PHE A 50 5.10 3.50 4.06
CA PHE A 50 3.92 2.67 4.31
C PHE A 50 4.31 1.27 4.79
N THR A 51 3.51 0.74 5.72
CA THR A 51 3.41 -0.71 5.92
C THR A 51 2.42 -1.26 4.89
N VAL A 52 2.92 -2.05 3.94
CA VAL A 52 2.13 -2.53 2.80
C VAL A 52 1.82 -4.01 2.94
N THR A 53 0.54 -4.37 2.82
CA THR A 53 0.08 -5.74 2.58
C THR A 53 -0.19 -5.88 1.08
N LYS A 54 0.46 -6.82 0.41
CA LYS A 54 0.23 -7.12 -1.01
C LYS A 54 -0.52 -8.44 -1.13
N ALA A 55 -1.53 -8.48 -1.98
CA ALA A 55 -2.24 -9.69 -2.35
C ALA A 55 -2.41 -9.77 -3.87
N LEU A 56 -2.44 -10.98 -4.42
CA LEU A 56 -2.65 -11.22 -5.84
C LEU A 56 -3.83 -12.16 -6.05
N HIS A 57 -4.64 -11.88 -7.07
CA HIS A 57 -5.75 -12.73 -7.52
C HIS A 57 -6.72 -13.12 -6.39
N LEU A 58 -7.02 -12.19 -5.49
CA LEU A 58 -7.98 -12.40 -4.43
C LEU A 58 -9.37 -12.73 -5.00
N THR A 59 -10.01 -13.74 -4.45
CA THR A 59 -11.43 -14.02 -4.65
C THR A 59 -12.25 -13.23 -3.64
N ARG A 60 -13.54 -13.04 -3.94
CA ARG A 60 -14.44 -12.21 -3.12
C ARG A 60 -14.61 -12.73 -1.69
N ASP A 61 -14.46 -14.03 -1.45
CA ASP A 61 -14.50 -14.63 -0.09
C ASP A 61 -13.21 -14.41 0.72
N LYS A 62 -12.14 -13.91 0.08
CA LYS A 62 -10.84 -13.64 0.70
C LYS A 62 -10.53 -12.16 0.85
N MET A 63 -11.45 -11.27 0.44
CA MET A 63 -11.45 -9.84 0.77
C MET A 63 -12.25 -9.61 2.04
#